data_AF-A0A2R7P403-F1
#
_entry.id   AF-A0A2R7P403-F1
#
_cell.length_a   1.000
_cell.length_b   1.000
_cell.length_c   1.000
_cell.angle_alpha   90.00
_cell.angle_beta   90.00
_cell.angle_gamma   90.00
#
_symmetry.space_group_name_H-M   'P 1'
#
loop_
_entity.id
_entity.type
_entity.pdbx_description
1 polymer ?
#
loop_
_entity_poly.entity_id
_entity_poly.type
_entity_poly.pdbx_seq_one_letter_code
_entity_poly.pdbx_strand_id
1 'polypeptide(L)'
;TPASTPAAPAPADSAECLQAGVFDERQAEVLRTAAAGLPSGSWTLEPTPVPGRWMVYMGRFDDVETLDRKRAELRARKVDHDRAGGTLELGLSLGRFASKEAAERELANLGNKGVRTARVIQERAESPGFTLRLSAVNDALRAQLDVLRTAMAGKTLRTCG
;
A
#
# COMPACT_ATOMS: atom_id res chain seq x y z
N THR A 1 21.93 -49.83 10.79
CA THR A 1 21.26 -48.60 10.30
C THR A 1 22.08 -47.41 10.74
N PRO A 2 22.89 -46.75 9.89
CA PRO A 2 23.60 -45.56 10.34
C PRO A 2 22.66 -44.34 10.29
N ALA A 3 22.52 -43.69 11.45
CA ALA A 3 21.84 -42.43 11.63
C ALA A 3 22.64 -41.31 10.94
N SER A 4 21.98 -40.54 10.09
CA SER A 4 22.54 -39.30 9.56
C SER A 4 22.29 -38.17 10.56
N THR A 5 23.36 -37.73 11.21
CA THR A 5 23.44 -36.48 11.96
C THR A 5 23.06 -35.32 11.03
N PRO A 6 22.04 -34.50 11.34
CA PRO A 6 21.81 -33.28 10.58
C PRO A 6 23.01 -32.34 10.77
N ALA A 7 23.66 -32.00 9.66
CA ALA A 7 24.75 -31.04 9.62
C ALA A 7 24.26 -29.70 10.19
N ALA A 8 24.92 -29.23 11.24
CA ALA A 8 24.73 -27.89 11.76
C ALA A 8 25.11 -26.87 10.66
N PRO A 9 24.23 -25.93 10.29
CA PRO A 9 24.62 -24.87 9.36
C PRO A 9 25.71 -24.01 10.01
N ALA A 10 26.74 -23.73 9.22
CA ALA A 10 27.82 -22.79 9.55
C ALA A 10 27.25 -21.46 10.08
N PRO A 11 27.99 -20.71 10.93
CA PRO A 11 27.52 -19.44 11.44
C PRO A 11 27.19 -18.54 10.26
N ALA A 12 25.90 -18.21 10.13
CA ALA A 12 25.39 -17.24 9.19
C ALA A 12 25.82 -15.86 9.68
N ASP A 13 27.10 -15.54 9.49
CA ASP A 13 27.65 -14.23 9.77
C ASP A 13 26.90 -13.23 8.88
N SER A 14 26.00 -12.47 9.51
CA SER A 14 25.15 -11.43 8.91
C SER A 14 24.14 -11.89 7.84
N ALA A 15 23.38 -12.97 8.10
CA ALA A 15 22.12 -13.19 7.38
C ALA A 15 21.08 -12.15 7.84
N GLU A 16 21.15 -10.94 7.29
CA GLU A 16 20.17 -9.90 7.53
C GLU A 16 18.93 -10.19 6.69
N CYS A 17 17.75 -10.14 7.32
CA CYS A 17 16.51 -10.20 6.58
C CYS A 17 16.29 -8.84 5.90
N LEU A 18 16.08 -8.84 4.58
CA LEU A 18 15.75 -7.64 3.82
C LEU A 18 14.36 -7.77 3.22
N GLN A 19 13.64 -6.66 3.09
CA GLN A 19 12.37 -6.58 2.40
C GLN A 19 12.33 -5.37 1.48
N ALA A 20 11.60 -5.51 0.37
CA ALA A 20 11.29 -4.43 -0.55
C ALA A 20 9.83 -4.56 -1.00
N GLY A 21 9.13 -3.44 -1.14
CA GLY A 21 7.74 -3.41 -1.57
C GLY A 21 7.22 -1.97 -1.71
N VAL A 22 6.02 -1.71 -2.22
CA VAL A 22 5.07 -2.65 -2.85
C VAL A 22 5.32 -2.68 -4.36
N PHE A 23 5.48 -3.86 -4.95
CA PHE A 23 5.66 -4.10 -6.39
C PHE A 23 4.33 -4.43 -7.06
N ASP A 24 4.12 -3.93 -8.27
CA ASP A 24 2.98 -4.31 -9.12
C ASP A 24 3.15 -5.73 -9.69
N GLU A 25 2.08 -6.32 -10.22
CA GLU A 25 2.08 -7.69 -10.75
C GLU A 25 3.16 -7.94 -11.81
N ARG A 26 3.35 -7.01 -12.77
CA ARG A 26 4.42 -7.13 -13.77
C ARG A 26 5.82 -7.09 -13.15
N GLN A 27 6.02 -6.28 -12.11
CA GLN A 27 7.31 -6.22 -11.42
C GLN A 27 7.55 -7.49 -10.60
N ALA A 28 6.50 -8.01 -9.95
CA ALA A 28 6.53 -9.27 -9.22
C ALA A 28 6.93 -10.45 -10.11
N GLU A 29 6.41 -10.54 -11.34
CA GLU A 29 6.83 -11.56 -12.30
C GLU A 29 8.31 -11.44 -12.67
N VAL A 30 8.77 -10.22 -13.00
CA VAL A 30 10.20 -9.98 -13.31
C VAL A 30 11.09 -10.36 -12.11
N LEU A 31 10.67 -10.02 -10.89
CA LEU A 31 11.38 -10.39 -9.68
C LEU A 31 11.40 -11.90 -9.47
N ARG A 32 10.29 -12.61 -9.70
CA ARG A 32 10.25 -14.08 -9.63
C ARG A 32 11.19 -14.72 -10.64
N THR A 33 11.24 -14.23 -11.87
CA THR A 33 12.17 -14.73 -12.89
C THR A 33 13.62 -14.45 -12.51
N ALA A 34 13.94 -13.25 -12.03
CA ALA A 34 15.28 -12.91 -11.56
C ALA A 34 15.67 -13.74 -10.32
N ALA A 35 14.71 -14.02 -9.44
CA ALA A 35 14.89 -14.79 -8.23
C ALA A 35 14.86 -16.32 -8.43
N ALA A 36 14.51 -16.80 -9.63
CA ALA A 36 14.50 -18.23 -9.95
C ALA A 36 15.89 -18.88 -9.84
N GLY A 37 16.95 -18.09 -9.98
CA GLY A 37 18.34 -18.53 -9.77
C GLY A 37 18.81 -18.50 -8.32
N LEU A 38 17.94 -18.14 -7.37
CA LEU A 38 18.27 -18.11 -5.95
C LEU A 38 18.03 -19.45 -5.26
N PRO A 39 18.77 -19.77 -4.19
CA PRO A 39 18.48 -20.93 -3.37
C PRO A 39 17.07 -20.85 -2.76
N SER A 40 16.31 -21.93 -2.93
CA SER A 40 14.95 -22.08 -2.40
C SER A 40 14.89 -21.74 -0.91
N GLY A 41 13.93 -20.90 -0.51
CA GLY A 41 13.78 -20.47 0.89
C GLY A 41 14.62 -19.24 1.29
N SER A 42 15.49 -18.73 0.42
CA SER A 42 16.26 -17.50 0.69
C SER A 42 15.46 -16.22 0.37
N TRP A 43 14.39 -16.36 -0.41
CA TRP A 43 13.49 -15.29 -0.79
C TRP A 43 12.04 -15.79 -0.84
N THR A 44 11.11 -14.88 -0.61
CA THR A 44 9.67 -15.09 -0.69
C THR A 44 9.05 -13.84 -1.28
N LEU A 45 8.06 -14.01 -2.16
CA LEU A 45 7.26 -12.91 -2.67
C LEU A 45 5.87 -12.99 -2.03
N GLU A 46 5.61 -12.14 -1.05
CA GLU A 46 4.36 -12.12 -0.30
C GLU A 46 3.34 -11.21 -1.01
N PRO A 47 2.15 -11.71 -1.40
CA PRO A 47 1.10 -10.86 -1.93
C PRO A 47 0.65 -9.88 -0.84
N THR A 48 0.95 -8.61 -1.06
CA THR A 48 0.63 -7.49 -0.19
C THR A 48 -0.25 -6.53 -0.99
N PRO A 49 -1.54 -6.86 -1.21
CA PRO A 49 -2.43 -6.02 -1.99
C PRO A 49 -2.48 -4.62 -1.38
N VAL A 50 -2.36 -3.60 -2.22
CA VAL A 50 -2.54 -2.22 -1.77
C VAL A 50 -4.03 -2.00 -1.66
N PRO A 51 -4.58 -1.80 -0.45
CA PRO A 51 -6.00 -1.62 -0.29
C PRO A 51 -6.44 -0.39 -1.07
N GLY A 52 -7.51 -0.54 -1.83
CA GLY A 52 -8.19 0.59 -2.45
C GLY A 52 -8.58 1.59 -1.38
N ARG A 53 -8.41 2.87 -1.67
CA ARG A 53 -8.85 3.94 -0.78
C ARG A 53 -9.95 4.71 -1.47
N TRP A 54 -11.12 4.65 -0.85
CA TRP A 54 -12.32 5.36 -1.23
C TRP A 54 -12.51 6.54 -0.31
N MET A 55 -13.08 7.61 -0.84
CA MET A 55 -13.37 8.80 -0.06
C MET A 55 -14.76 9.28 -0.42
N VAL A 56 -15.54 9.64 0.59
CA VAL A 56 -16.74 10.45 0.36
C VAL A 56 -16.27 11.88 0.24
N TYR A 57 -16.35 12.42 -0.96
CA TYR A 57 -15.81 13.72 -1.32
C TYR A 57 -16.94 14.69 -1.65
N MET A 58 -16.85 15.88 -1.10
CA MET A 58 -17.72 17.00 -1.44
C MET A 58 -16.87 18.14 -2.00
N GLY A 59 -17.14 18.56 -3.23
CA GLY A 59 -16.59 19.81 -3.77
C GLY A 59 -16.00 19.70 -5.17
N ARG A 60 -14.78 20.24 -5.28
CA ARG A 60 -14.21 21.03 -6.39
C ARG A 60 -14.88 22.39 -6.46
N PHE A 61 -14.88 23.06 -5.31
CA PHE A 61 -15.35 24.43 -5.17
C PHE A 61 -14.41 25.36 -5.94
N ASP A 62 -14.97 26.40 -6.54
CA ASP A 62 -14.17 27.43 -7.22
C ASP A 62 -13.31 28.22 -6.22
N ASP A 63 -13.85 28.48 -5.03
CA ASP A 63 -13.21 29.35 -4.04
C ASP A 63 -13.14 28.75 -2.64
N VAL A 64 -12.11 29.16 -1.91
CA VAL A 64 -11.87 28.79 -0.50
C VAL A 64 -12.99 29.30 0.42
N GLU A 65 -13.62 30.43 0.09
CA GLU A 65 -14.73 31.01 0.85
C GLU A 65 -15.98 30.10 0.80
N THR A 66 -16.28 29.54 -0.38
CA THR A 66 -17.36 28.55 -0.54
C THR A 66 -17.06 27.27 0.24
N LEU A 67 -15.79 26.85 0.25
CA LEU A 67 -15.34 25.71 1.04
C LEU A 67 -15.52 25.95 2.54
N ASP A 68 -15.13 27.11 3.07
CA ASP A 68 -15.28 27.42 4.49
C ASP A 68 -16.75 27.53 4.91
N ARG A 69 -17.60 28.19 4.10
CA ARG A 69 -19.05 28.22 4.31
C ARG A 69 -19.62 26.80 4.38
N LYS A 70 -19.20 25.92 3.47
CA LYS A 70 -19.67 24.53 3.45
C LYS A 70 -19.18 23.74 4.66
N ARG A 71 -17.96 24.02 5.09
CA ARG A 71 -17.38 23.45 6.31
C ARG A 71 -18.19 23.86 7.54
N ALA A 72 -18.57 25.14 7.65
CA ALA A 72 -19.44 25.63 8.72
C ALA A 72 -20.82 24.95 8.69
N GLU A 73 -21.43 24.78 7.51
CA GLU A 73 -22.69 24.03 7.36
C GLU A 73 -22.58 22.58 7.86
N LEU A 74 -21.48 21.89 7.51
CA LEU A 74 -21.23 20.51 7.94
C LEU A 74 -21.06 20.42 9.46
N ARG A 75 -20.34 21.37 10.06
CA ARG A 75 -20.20 21.44 11.53
C ARG A 75 -21.53 21.70 12.23
N ALA A 76 -22.36 22.60 11.70
CA ALA A 76 -23.69 22.87 12.23
C ALA A 76 -24.59 21.61 12.21
N ARG A 77 -24.40 20.74 11.21
CA ARG A 77 -25.11 19.46 11.06
C ARG A 77 -24.47 18.29 11.82
N LYS A 78 -23.40 18.54 12.59
CA LYS A 78 -22.61 17.51 13.30
C LYS A 78 -22.12 16.41 12.35
N VAL A 79 -21.62 16.81 11.18
CA VAL A 79 -20.99 15.93 10.21
C VAL A 79 -19.48 16.09 10.29
N ASP A 80 -18.79 14.98 10.51
CA ASP A 80 -17.33 14.91 10.44
C ASP A 80 -16.85 15.19 9.01
N HIS A 81 -15.81 16.01 8.92
CA HIS A 81 -15.20 16.39 7.66
C HIS A 81 -13.69 16.63 7.85
N ASP A 82 -12.93 16.36 6.81
CA ASP A 82 -11.47 16.49 6.74
C ASP A 82 -11.05 17.17 5.43
N ARG A 83 -9.79 17.58 5.30
CA ARG A 83 -9.28 18.22 4.09
C ARG A 83 -9.07 17.18 2.99
N ALA A 84 -9.64 17.39 1.82
CA ALA A 84 -9.27 16.58 0.66
C ALA A 84 -7.86 17.00 0.19
N GLY A 85 -6.89 16.08 0.21
CA GLY A 85 -5.50 16.35 -0.17
C GLY A 85 -5.19 16.08 -1.65
N GLY A 86 -4.07 16.61 -2.13
CA GLY A 86 -3.55 16.39 -3.49
C GLY A 86 -4.38 17.07 -4.58
N THR A 87 -4.68 16.38 -5.67
CA THR A 87 -5.48 16.91 -6.81
C THR A 87 -6.91 17.34 -6.44
N LEU A 88 -7.32 17.15 -5.19
CA LEU A 88 -8.64 17.44 -4.64
C LEU A 88 -8.61 18.62 -3.64
N GLU A 89 -7.53 19.42 -3.62
CA GLU A 89 -7.25 20.49 -2.64
C GLU A 89 -8.33 21.59 -2.48
N LEU A 90 -9.38 21.60 -3.32
CA LEU A 90 -10.57 22.45 -3.20
C LEU A 90 -11.83 21.66 -2.85
N GLY A 91 -11.69 20.64 -2.01
CA GLY A 91 -12.81 19.86 -1.52
C GLY A 91 -12.69 19.40 -0.08
N LEU A 92 -13.80 18.86 0.40
CA LEU A 92 -14.00 18.34 1.75
C LEU A 92 -14.12 16.83 1.66
N SER A 93 -13.32 16.13 2.45
CA SER A 93 -13.51 14.71 2.72
C SER A 93 -14.55 14.58 3.83
N LEU A 94 -15.52 13.67 3.69
CA LEU A 94 -16.49 13.34 4.73
C LEU A 94 -16.23 11.95 5.33
N GLY A 95 -15.08 11.36 4.99
CA GLY A 95 -14.70 10.02 5.41
C GLY A 95 -13.85 9.30 4.38
N ARG A 96 -12.92 8.48 4.85
CA ARG A 96 -12.05 7.61 4.04
C ARG A 96 -12.34 6.17 4.38
N PHE A 97 -12.49 5.34 3.37
CA PHE A 97 -12.94 3.96 3.47
C PHE A 97 -12.02 3.05 2.67
N ALA A 98 -11.89 1.80 3.11
CA ALA A 98 -11.13 0.77 2.39
C ALA A 98 -11.93 0.18 1.20
N SER A 99 -13.25 0.38 1.16
CA SER A 99 -14.13 -0.23 0.16
C SER A 99 -15.18 0.75 -0.34
N LYS A 100 -15.59 0.56 -1.60
CA LYS A 100 -16.61 1.40 -2.23
C LYS A 100 -17.94 1.32 -1.49
N GLU A 101 -18.38 0.12 -1.14
CA GLU A 101 -19.65 -0.10 -0.44
C GLU A 101 -19.69 0.62 0.92
N ALA A 102 -18.58 0.62 1.67
CA ALA A 102 -18.49 1.35 2.92
C ALA A 102 -18.64 2.87 2.71
N ALA A 103 -18.02 3.42 1.66
CA ALA A 103 -18.18 4.81 1.29
C ALA A 103 -19.60 5.14 0.80
N GLU A 104 -20.24 4.27 0.02
CA GLU A 104 -21.62 4.45 -0.48
C GLU A 104 -22.64 4.43 0.67
N ARG A 105 -22.45 3.55 1.67
CA ARG A 105 -23.27 3.53 2.89
C ARG A 105 -23.15 4.82 3.69
N GLU A 106 -21.93 5.34 3.84
CA GLU A 106 -21.72 6.60 4.53
C GLU A 106 -22.26 7.79 3.73
N LEU A 107 -22.13 7.78 2.39
CA LEU A 107 -22.79 8.77 1.55
C LEU A 107 -24.32 8.77 1.75
N ALA A 108 -24.95 7.59 1.82
CA ALA A 108 -26.39 7.48 2.08
C ALA A 108 -26.78 8.00 3.48
N ASN A 109 -25.98 7.69 4.51
CA ASN A 109 -26.14 8.20 5.87
C ASN A 109 -26.02 9.74 5.92
N LEU A 110 -25.02 10.27 5.23
CA LEU A 110 -24.81 11.72 5.06
C LEU A 110 -25.99 12.37 4.31
N GLY A 111 -26.54 11.69 3.29
CA GLY A 111 -27.75 12.10 2.58
C GLY A 111 -28.94 12.29 3.51
N ASN A 112 -29.15 11.37 4.47
CA ASN A 112 -30.19 11.49 5.51
C ASN A 112 -29.93 12.64 6.49
N LYS A 113 -28.65 13.00 6.73
CA LYS A 113 -28.25 14.21 7.48
C LYS A 113 -28.31 15.50 6.64
N GLY A 114 -28.82 15.41 5.41
CA GLY A 114 -29.03 16.52 4.49
C GLY A 114 -27.81 16.90 3.65
N VAL A 115 -26.77 16.08 3.62
CA VAL A 115 -25.58 16.26 2.80
C VAL A 115 -25.80 15.61 1.43
N ARG A 116 -26.22 16.42 0.45
CA ARG A 116 -26.52 15.96 -0.92
C ARG A 116 -25.46 16.29 -1.96
N THR A 117 -24.46 17.10 -1.58
CA THR A 117 -23.40 17.57 -2.49
C THR A 117 -22.15 16.70 -2.45
N ALA A 118 -22.19 15.59 -1.71
CA ALA A 118 -21.09 14.64 -1.63
C ALA A 118 -21.23 13.53 -2.67
N ARG A 119 -20.09 12.95 -3.06
CA ARG A 119 -19.98 11.84 -4.00
C ARG A 119 -18.87 10.89 -3.56
N VAL A 120 -19.03 9.61 -3.85
CA VAL A 120 -17.95 8.64 -3.63
C VAL A 120 -16.94 8.77 -4.75
N ILE A 121 -15.67 8.95 -4.39
CA ILE A 121 -14.55 8.95 -5.33
C ILE A 121 -13.52 7.91 -4.90
N GLN A 122 -12.78 7.41 -5.88
CA GLN A 122 -11.64 6.55 -5.64
C GLN A 122 -10.38 7.42 -5.51
N GLU A 123 -9.84 7.53 -4.29
CA GLU A 123 -8.57 8.22 -4.04
C GLU A 123 -7.40 7.36 -4.53
N ARG A 124 -7.49 6.04 -4.32
CA ARG A 124 -6.54 5.05 -4.78
C ARG A 124 -7.28 3.80 -5.20
N ALA A 125 -7.04 3.29 -6.41
CA ALA A 125 -7.55 1.99 -6.81
C ALA A 125 -6.91 0.89 -5.97
N GLU A 126 -7.68 -0.15 -5.65
CA GLU A 126 -7.05 -1.38 -5.17
C GLU A 126 -6.12 -1.88 -6.27
N SER A 127 -4.93 -2.30 -5.89
CA SER A 127 -3.97 -2.83 -6.85
C SER A 127 -3.25 -4.02 -6.25
N PRO A 128 -3.06 -5.09 -7.03
CA PRO A 128 -2.26 -6.22 -6.61
C PRO A 128 -0.86 -5.70 -6.33
N GLY A 129 -0.44 -5.88 -5.08
CA GLY A 129 0.85 -5.49 -4.59
C GLY A 129 1.60 -6.70 -4.11
N PHE A 130 2.92 -6.67 -4.23
CA PHE A 130 3.79 -7.74 -3.78
C PHE A 130 4.95 -7.16 -2.99
N THR A 131 5.30 -7.82 -1.89
CA THR A 131 6.48 -7.48 -1.10
C THR A 131 7.48 -8.62 -1.26
N LEU A 132 8.67 -8.29 -1.75
CA LEU A 132 9.79 -9.21 -1.78
C LEU A 132 10.42 -9.24 -0.39
N ARG A 133 10.52 -10.41 0.21
CA ARG A 133 11.21 -10.65 1.47
C ARG A 133 12.37 -11.61 1.23
N LEU A 134 13.54 -11.27 1.72
CA LEU A 134 14.79 -12.01 1.62
C LEU A 134 15.17 -12.40 3.04
N SER A 135 14.95 -13.65 3.39
CA SER A 135 15.09 -14.12 4.78
C SER A 135 16.54 -14.31 5.20
N ALA A 136 17.44 -14.56 4.25
CA ALA A 136 18.86 -14.82 4.52
C ALA A 136 19.75 -14.23 3.43
N VAL A 137 20.20 -12.98 3.62
CA VAL A 137 21.15 -12.34 2.68
C VAL A 137 22.57 -12.74 3.02
N ASN A 138 23.10 -13.70 2.26
CA ASN A 138 24.50 -14.11 2.29
C ASN A 138 25.30 -13.45 1.14
N ASP A 139 26.62 -13.63 1.12
CA ASP A 139 27.52 -13.01 0.13
C ASP A 139 27.12 -13.33 -1.33
N ALA A 140 26.75 -14.59 -1.58
CA ALA A 140 26.24 -15.04 -2.88
C ALA A 140 24.92 -14.34 -3.26
N LEU A 141 24.00 -14.18 -2.30
CA LEU A 141 22.75 -13.44 -2.51
C LEU A 141 23.01 -11.95 -2.71
N ARG A 142 24.07 -11.39 -2.11
CA ARG A 142 24.46 -9.99 -2.27
C ARG A 142 24.84 -9.64 -3.72
N ALA A 143 25.48 -10.56 -4.45
CA ALA A 143 25.76 -10.39 -5.87
C ALA A 143 24.48 -10.44 -6.73
N GLN A 144 23.57 -11.38 -6.42
CA GLN A 144 22.27 -11.50 -7.12
C GLN A 144 21.28 -10.38 -6.73
N LEU A 145 21.48 -9.77 -5.56
CA LEU A 145 20.72 -8.62 -5.09
C LEU A 145 20.90 -7.38 -5.96
N ASP A 146 22.06 -7.21 -6.60
CA ASP A 146 22.29 -6.08 -7.51
C ASP A 146 21.48 -6.22 -8.81
N VAL A 147 21.37 -7.45 -9.31
CA VAL A 147 20.48 -7.81 -10.42
C VAL A 147 19.01 -7.59 -10.03
N LEU A 148 18.63 -8.04 -8.84
CA LEU A 148 17.30 -7.77 -8.28
C LEU A 148 17.06 -6.27 -8.10
N ARG A 149 18.05 -5.49 -7.66
CA ARG A 149 17.93 -4.04 -7.46
C ARG A 149 17.61 -3.30 -8.75
N THR A 150 18.18 -3.77 -9.85
CA THR A 150 17.83 -3.31 -11.20
C THR A 150 16.38 -3.63 -11.53
N ALA A 151 15.91 -4.84 -11.22
CA ALA A 151 14.51 -5.25 -11.39
C ALA A 151 13.54 -4.57 -10.41
N MET A 152 14.01 -4.12 -9.24
CA MET A 152 13.23 -3.45 -8.20
C MET A 152 12.91 -1.99 -8.54
N ALA A 153 13.26 -1.52 -9.74
CA ALA A 153 12.94 -0.19 -10.27
C ALA A 153 13.28 0.96 -9.30
N GLY A 154 14.40 0.82 -8.56
CA GLY A 154 14.85 1.82 -7.60
C GLY A 154 14.18 1.77 -6.22
N LYS A 155 13.38 0.73 -5.90
CA LYS A 155 12.86 0.55 -4.53
C LYS A 155 13.99 0.14 -3.58
N THR A 156 14.01 0.77 -2.41
CA THR A 156 15.03 0.55 -1.39
C THR A 156 14.74 -0.73 -0.61
N LEU A 157 15.74 -1.59 -0.48
CA LEU A 157 15.72 -2.70 0.47
C LEU A 157 15.78 -2.14 1.88
N ARG A 158 14.88 -2.59 2.75
CA ARG A 158 14.88 -2.25 4.18
C ARG A 158 15.11 -3.53 4.98
N THR A 159 15.78 -3.43 6.11
CA THR A 159 15.88 -4.56 7.04
C THR A 159 14.49 -4.95 7.54
N CYS A 160 14.25 -6.25 7.68
CA CYS A 160 13.04 -6.75 8.31
C CYS A 160 13.10 -6.38 9.79
N GLY A 161 12.07 -5.64 10.26
CA GLY A 161 11.83 -5.38 11.67
C GLY A 161 10.97 -6.45 12.30
#